data_AF-Q2PIN7-F1
#
_entry.id   AF-Q2PIN7-F1
#
_cell.length_a   1.000
_cell.length_b   1.000
_cell.length_c   1.000
_cell.angle_alpha   90.00
_cell.angle_beta   90.00
_cell.angle_gamma   90.00
#
_symmetry.space_group_name_H-M   'P 1'
#
loop_
_entity.id
_entity.type
_entity.pdbx_description
1 polymer ?
#
loop_
_entity_poly.entity_id
_entity_poly.type
_entity_poly.pdbx_seq_one_letter_code
_entity_poly.pdbx_strand_id
1 'polypeptide(L)'
;MRTQRIGLRHFLYKINAAESDRCSCQEGSQTSRHVLLQCSLYTDLRGAMLDRIDRIRGLRGKTADYDSVMSHPQALRWVAEFVHNTGLLGQFREAELITQAPESTTIGAEGKTLVKRILD
;
A
#
# COMPACT_ATOMS: atom_id res chain seq x y z
N MET A 1 -7.23 -4.43 -4.40
CA MET A 1 -8.18 -3.30 -4.56
C MET A 1 -9.60 -3.78 -4.86
N ARG A 2 -9.88 -4.50 -5.95
CA ARG A 2 -11.26 -4.95 -6.31
C ARG A 2 -11.99 -5.69 -5.18
N THR A 3 -11.31 -6.63 -4.52
CA THR A 3 -11.84 -7.40 -3.38
C THR A 3 -11.86 -6.62 -2.05
N GLN A 4 -11.36 -5.38 -2.03
CA GLN A 4 -11.14 -4.56 -0.83
C GLN A 4 -10.21 -5.19 0.23
N ARG A 5 -9.59 -6.33 -0.06
CA ARG A 5 -8.60 -7.03 0.80
C ARG A 5 -7.17 -6.60 0.46
N ILE A 6 -6.92 -5.30 0.50
CA ILE A 6 -5.57 -4.71 0.35
C ILE A 6 -5.15 -4.15 1.71
N GLY A 7 -3.86 -3.98 1.98
CA GLY A 7 -3.35 -3.46 3.27
C GLY A 7 -3.63 -1.97 3.52
N LEU A 8 -4.86 -1.52 3.29
CA LEU A 8 -5.39 -0.27 3.82
C LEU A 8 -5.94 -0.52 5.23
N ARG A 9 -6.03 0.54 6.04
CA ARG A 9 -6.36 0.43 7.47
C ARG A 9 -7.65 -0.33 7.75
N HIS A 10 -8.68 -0.18 6.93
CA HIS A 10 -9.94 -0.92 7.14
C HIS A 10 -9.74 -2.44 7.10
N PHE A 11 -9.00 -2.94 6.11
CA PHE A 11 -8.73 -4.38 6.04
C PHE A 11 -7.77 -4.82 7.15
N LEU A 12 -6.72 -4.03 7.43
CA LEU A 12 -5.77 -4.33 8.49
C LEU A 12 -6.43 -4.39 9.88
N TYR A 13 -7.31 -3.45 10.18
CA TYR A 13 -8.09 -3.44 11.42
C TYR A 13 -8.98 -4.68 11.54
N LYS A 14 -9.66 -5.08 10.46
CA LYS A 14 -10.52 -6.27 10.43
C LYS A 14 -9.74 -7.57 10.75
N ILE A 15 -8.44 -7.61 10.48
CA ILE A 15 -7.57 -8.76 10.79
C ILE A 15 -6.72 -8.53 12.05
N ASN A 16 -7.02 -7.51 12.85
CA ASN A 16 -6.27 -7.11 14.06
C ASN A 16 -4.79 -6.78 13.80
N ALA A 17 -4.45 -6.29 12.60
CA ALA A 17 -3.09 -5.87 12.23
C ALA A 17 -2.92 -4.33 12.25
N ALA A 18 -3.93 -3.59 12.73
CA ALA A 18 -3.87 -2.15 12.96
C ALA A 18 -4.82 -1.78 14.10
N GLU A 19 -4.43 -0.78 14.90
CA GLU A 19 -5.21 -0.29 16.04
C GLU A 19 -6.51 0.45 15.65
N SER A 20 -6.61 0.91 14.40
CA SER A 20 -7.75 1.67 13.91
C SER A 20 -7.94 1.50 12.41
N ASP A 21 -9.20 1.52 11.97
CA ASP A 21 -9.58 1.53 10.56
C ASP A 21 -9.62 2.95 9.95
N ARG A 22 -9.49 4.01 10.77
CA ARG A 22 -9.71 5.40 10.37
C ARG A 22 -8.69 5.89 9.33
N CYS A 23 -9.18 6.56 8.30
CA CYS A 23 -8.36 7.31 7.35
C CYS A 23 -7.75 8.54 8.03
N SER A 24 -6.57 8.96 7.58
CA SER A 24 -5.91 10.18 8.07
C SER A 24 -6.69 11.47 7.75
N CYS A 25 -7.61 11.44 6.79
CA CYS A 25 -8.53 12.56 6.54
C CYS A 25 -9.61 12.70 7.64
N GLN A 26 -9.77 11.71 8.51
CA GLN A 26 -10.74 11.65 9.61
C GLN A 26 -12.23 11.60 9.22
N GLU A 27 -12.55 11.48 7.94
CA GLU A 27 -13.94 11.46 7.45
C GLU A 27 -14.56 10.04 7.43
N GLY A 28 -13.81 9.00 7.82
CA GLY A 28 -14.30 7.62 7.80
C GLY A 28 -13.19 6.56 7.85
N SER A 29 -13.58 5.31 7.61
CA SER A 29 -12.64 4.19 7.49
C SER A 29 -11.86 4.25 6.17
N GLN A 30 -10.58 3.91 6.19
CA GLN A 30 -9.74 3.88 5.00
C GLN A 30 -10.02 2.63 4.15
N THR A 31 -11.12 2.67 3.40
CA THR A 31 -11.48 1.64 2.41
C THR A 31 -10.96 2.00 1.02
N SER A 32 -10.89 1.01 0.11
CA SER A 32 -10.57 1.28 -1.30
C SER A 32 -11.57 2.26 -1.94
N ARG A 33 -12.86 2.15 -1.60
CA ARG A 33 -13.91 3.06 -2.10
C ARG A 33 -13.68 4.48 -1.59
N HIS A 34 -13.40 4.65 -0.30
CA HIS A 34 -13.12 5.95 0.28
C HIS A 34 -11.91 6.61 -0.38
N VAL A 35 -10.79 5.89 -0.48
CA VAL A 35 -9.55 6.39 -1.09
C VAL A 35 -9.76 6.79 -2.56
N LEU A 36 -10.48 5.97 -3.34
CA LEU A 36 -10.65 6.21 -4.78
C LEU A 36 -11.70 7.25 -5.13
N LEU A 37 -12.74 7.43 -4.32
CA LEU A 37 -13.91 8.23 -4.69
C LEU A 37 -14.20 9.42 -3.75
N GLN A 38 -13.67 9.44 -2.53
CA GLN A 38 -14.18 10.33 -1.48
C GLN A 38 -13.10 11.12 -0.73
N CYS A 39 -11.95 10.51 -0.46
CA CYS A 39 -10.94 11.05 0.47
C CYS A 39 -10.47 12.46 0.08
N SER A 40 -10.71 13.44 0.95
CA SER A 40 -10.34 14.84 0.71
C SER A 40 -8.83 15.05 0.52
N LEU A 41 -7.98 14.23 1.17
CA LEU A 41 -6.52 14.29 1.05
C LEU A 41 -5.99 14.05 -0.37
N TYR A 42 -6.76 13.35 -1.21
CA TYR A 42 -6.31 12.93 -2.54
C TYR A 42 -7.11 13.59 -3.66
N THR A 43 -7.72 14.75 -3.41
CA THR A 43 -8.63 15.39 -4.36
C THR A 43 -7.97 15.68 -5.71
N ASP A 44 -6.78 16.27 -5.72
CA ASP A 44 -6.09 16.63 -6.97
C ASP A 44 -5.62 15.38 -7.74
N LEU A 45 -4.98 14.43 -7.04
CA LEU A 45 -4.56 13.15 -7.62
C LEU A 45 -5.75 12.37 -8.17
N ARG A 46 -6.88 12.39 -7.46
CA ARG A 46 -8.12 11.72 -7.89
C ARG A 46 -8.69 12.41 -9.12
N GLY A 47 -8.74 13.74 -9.17
CA GLY A 47 -9.18 14.49 -10.36
C GLY A 47 -8.39 14.08 -11.61
N ALA A 48 -7.06 14.10 -11.53
CA ALA A 48 -6.20 13.69 -12.64
C ALA A 48 -6.42 12.24 -13.07
N MET A 49 -6.63 11.32 -12.12
CA MET A 49 -6.97 9.93 -12.42
C MET A 49 -8.33 9.81 -13.12
N LEU A 50 -9.38 10.47 -12.60
CA LEU A 50 -10.73 10.40 -13.13
C LEU A 50 -10.83 11.02 -14.53
N ASP A 51 -10.12 12.11 -14.79
CA ASP A 51 -10.05 12.73 -16.13
C ASP A 51 -9.47 11.78 -17.19
N ARG A 52 -8.50 10.93 -16.81
CA ARG A 52 -7.96 9.90 -17.71
C ARG A 52 -8.95 8.76 -17.90
N ILE A 53 -9.65 8.36 -16.84
CA ILE A 53 -10.64 7.28 -16.88
C ILE A 53 -11.87 7.67 -17.73
N ASP A 54 -12.36 8.91 -17.63
CA ASP A 54 -13.55 9.36 -18.36
C ASP A 54 -13.36 9.35 -19.90
N ARG A 55 -12.10 9.41 -20.36
CA ARG A 55 -11.74 9.30 -21.78
C ARG A 55 -11.82 7.88 -22.33
N ILE A 56 -11.93 6.87 -21.46
CA ILE A 56 -12.00 5.46 -21.85
C ILE A 56 -13.42 5.15 -22.34
N ARG A 57 -13.52 4.61 -23.57
CA ARG A 57 -14.79 4.13 -24.12
C ARG A 57 -15.42 3.10 -23.17
N GLY A 58 -16.68 3.30 -22.80
CA GLY A 58 -17.41 2.44 -21.87
C GLY A 58 -17.41 2.89 -20.40
N LEU A 59 -16.55 3.86 -20.04
CA LEU A 59 -16.48 4.44 -18.69
C LEU A 59 -16.83 5.93 -18.62
N ARG A 60 -17.04 6.59 -19.76
CA ARG A 60 -17.50 7.98 -19.81
C ARG A 60 -18.78 8.15 -18.97
N GLY A 61 -18.76 9.09 -18.04
CA GLY A 61 -19.87 9.34 -17.10
C GLY A 61 -20.05 8.29 -16.01
N LYS A 62 -19.15 7.31 -15.89
CA LYS A 62 -19.18 6.23 -14.88
C LYS A 62 -18.00 6.29 -13.91
N THR A 63 -17.26 7.39 -13.87
CA THR A 63 -16.08 7.59 -13.01
C THR A 63 -16.42 7.53 -11.51
N ALA A 64 -17.66 7.80 -11.12
CA ALA A 64 -18.15 7.66 -9.75
C ALA A 64 -18.61 6.22 -9.39
N ASP A 65 -18.78 5.34 -10.39
CA ASP A 65 -19.14 3.94 -10.16
C ASP A 65 -17.88 3.11 -9.92
N TYR A 66 -17.67 2.76 -8.64
CA TYR A 66 -16.56 1.95 -8.18
C TYR A 66 -16.43 0.63 -8.96
N ASP A 67 -17.52 -0.09 -9.19
CA ASP A 67 -17.47 -1.43 -9.78
C ASP A 67 -17.16 -1.33 -11.28
N SER A 68 -17.72 -0.34 -11.96
CA SER A 68 -17.37 -0.01 -13.35
C SER A 68 -15.87 0.32 -13.48
N VAL A 69 -15.33 1.18 -12.62
CA VAL A 69 -13.90 1.56 -12.66
C VAL A 69 -12.99 0.36 -12.36
N MET A 70 -13.31 -0.41 -11.32
CA MET A 70 -12.45 -1.50 -10.82
C MET A 70 -12.54 -2.79 -11.65
N SER A 71 -13.52 -2.91 -12.55
CA SER A 71 -13.66 -4.04 -13.47
C SER A 71 -13.01 -3.80 -14.84
N HIS A 72 -12.66 -2.55 -15.17
CA HIS A 72 -12.12 -2.21 -16.48
C HIS A 72 -10.57 -2.24 -16.50
N PRO A 73 -9.94 -3.06 -17.36
CA PRO A 73 -8.47 -3.25 -17.36
C PRO A 73 -7.66 -1.95 -17.54
N GLN A 74 -8.09 -1.05 -18.46
CA GLN A 74 -7.38 0.22 -18.65
C GLN A 74 -7.53 1.17 -17.46
N ALA A 75 -8.67 1.16 -16.76
CA ALA A 75 -8.86 2.02 -15.60
C ALA A 75 -8.03 1.55 -14.42
N LEU A 76 -7.87 0.22 -14.25
CA LEU A 76 -7.00 -0.35 -13.21
C LEU A 76 -5.56 0.14 -13.30
N ARG A 77 -5.03 0.42 -14.50
CA ARG A 77 -3.70 1.02 -14.67
C ARG A 77 -3.62 2.40 -14.01
N TRP A 78 -4.59 3.27 -14.28
CA TRP A 78 -4.64 4.61 -13.70
C TRP A 78 -4.93 4.57 -12.19
N VAL A 79 -5.75 3.64 -11.74
CA VAL A 79 -5.97 3.37 -10.31
C VAL A 79 -4.68 2.96 -9.60
N ALA A 80 -3.88 2.08 -10.21
CA ALA A 80 -2.60 1.66 -9.65
C ALA A 80 -1.61 2.83 -9.54
N GLU A 81 -1.50 3.66 -10.60
CA GLU A 81 -0.68 4.87 -10.59
C GLU A 81 -1.14 5.87 -9.52
N PHE A 82 -2.45 6.11 -9.40
CA PHE A 82 -3.01 6.94 -8.35
C PHE A 82 -2.65 6.42 -6.96
N VAL A 83 -2.89 5.14 -6.68
CA VAL A 83 -2.57 4.53 -5.38
C VAL A 83 -1.08 4.63 -5.07
N HIS A 84 -0.21 4.42 -6.07
CA HIS A 84 1.22 4.61 -5.90
C HIS A 84 1.56 6.05 -5.47
N ASN A 85 0.99 7.04 -6.16
CA ASN A 85 1.23 8.46 -5.89
C ASN A 85 0.65 8.93 -4.54
N THR A 86 -0.35 8.25 -3.99
CA THR A 86 -0.85 8.56 -2.64
C THR A 86 0.11 8.21 -1.51
N GLY A 87 1.15 7.40 -1.78
CA GLY A 87 2.06 6.87 -0.76
C GLY A 87 1.45 5.78 0.14
N LEU A 88 0.17 5.40 -0.07
CA LEU A 88 -0.56 4.40 0.72
C LEU A 88 -0.03 2.97 0.60
N LEU A 89 1.03 2.74 -0.18
CA LEU A 89 1.72 1.45 -0.28
C LEU A 89 3.10 1.50 0.39
N GLY A 90 3.47 2.60 1.05
CA GLY A 90 4.75 2.75 1.73
C GLY A 90 5.03 1.67 2.77
N GLN A 91 3.98 1.12 3.39
CA GLN A 91 4.04 0.00 4.34
C GLN A 91 4.55 -1.31 3.74
N PHE A 92 4.63 -1.44 2.41
CA PHE A 92 5.17 -2.64 1.75
C PHE A 92 6.63 -2.51 1.34
N ARG A 93 7.28 -1.35 1.57
CA ARG A 93 8.69 -1.13 1.17
C ARG A 93 9.68 -1.98 1.97
N GLU A 94 9.35 -2.39 3.19
CA GLU A 94 10.22 -3.24 4.03
C GLU A 94 10.29 -4.70 3.57
N ALA A 95 9.35 -5.16 2.73
CA ALA A 95 9.35 -6.53 2.21
C ALA A 95 10.52 -6.82 1.25
N GLU A 96 11.24 -5.79 0.81
CA GLU A 96 12.36 -5.89 -0.14
C GLU A 96 13.71 -6.23 0.55
N LEU A 97 13.78 -6.21 1.89
CA LEU A 97 15.03 -6.42 2.65
C LEU A 97 15.24 -7.87 3.15
N ILE A 98 14.26 -8.77 3.04
CA ILE A 98 14.39 -10.15 3.54
C ILE A 98 15.14 -11.05 2.53
N THR A 99 15.30 -10.64 1.28
CA THR A 99 15.98 -11.46 0.25
C THR A 99 17.52 -11.30 0.23
N GLN A 100 18.10 -10.47 1.10
CA GLN A 100 19.54 -10.23 1.17
C GLN A 100 20.18 -10.56 2.53
N ALA A 101 19.58 -11.43 3.34
CA ALA A 101 20.29 -11.99 4.49
C ALA A 101 21.35 -12.99 3.98
N PRO A 102 22.66 -12.78 4.20
CA PRO A 102 23.64 -13.83 3.96
C PRO A 102 23.42 -14.95 4.97
N GLU A 103 23.05 -16.11 4.47
CA GLU A 103 23.01 -17.34 5.24
C GLU A 103 24.45 -17.75 5.58
N SER A 104 24.90 -17.45 6.80
CA SER A 104 26.00 -18.18 7.41
C SER A 104 25.76 -18.30 8.90
N THR A 105 24.98 -19.31 9.27
CA THR A 105 25.01 -19.89 10.61
C THR A 105 26.16 -20.88 10.67
N THR A 106 27.16 -20.61 11.52
CA THR A 106 27.93 -21.68 12.18
C THR A 106 27.90 -21.42 13.67
N ILE A 107 27.31 -22.38 14.37
CA ILE A 107 27.14 -22.45 15.82
C ILE A 107 28.43 -23.07 16.39
N GLY A 108 29.01 -22.49 17.44
CA GLY A 108 30.21 -23.04 18.07
C GLY A 108 30.59 -22.35 19.38
N ALA A 109 30.03 -22.89 20.46
CA ALA A 109 30.39 -22.87 21.88
C ALA A 109 31.55 -22.01 22.44
N GLU A 110 31.30 -21.58 23.69
CA GLU A 110 32.23 -21.24 24.77
C GLU A 110 32.70 -19.78 24.88
N GLY A 111 32.23 -19.14 25.96
CA GLY A 111 32.77 -17.85 26.38
C GLY A 111 34.22 -17.97 26.83
N LYS A 112 35.03 -16.98 26.45
CA LYS A 112 36.11 -16.42 27.28
C LYS A 112 36.63 -15.14 26.65
N THR A 113 36.45 -14.06 27.41
CA THR A 113 37.22 -12.83 27.39
C THR A 113 38.72 -13.08 27.16
N LEU A 114 39.31 -12.48 26.12
CA LEU A 114 40.72 -12.05 26.11
C LEU A 114 40.95 -11.06 24.95
N VAL A 115 40.71 -9.77 25.17
CA VAL A 115 41.79 -8.79 25.36
C VAL A 115 42.96 -9.01 24.41
N LYS A 116 42.83 -8.44 23.21
CA LYS A 116 43.86 -7.68 22.47
C LYS A 116 45.17 -7.50 23.25
N ARG A 117 46.14 -8.41 23.04
CA ARG A 117 47.55 -8.42 23.47
C ARG A 117 48.03 -9.83 23.07
N ILE A 118 48.95 -10.07 22.14
CA ILE A 118 50.33 -9.60 22.01
C ILE A 118 50.76 -9.94 20.57
N LEU A 119 51.65 -9.13 19.98
CA LEU A 119 52.32 -9.37 18.71
C LEU A 119 53.06 -10.71 18.70
N ASP A 120 52.93 -11.45 17.59
CA ASP A 120 54.05 -11.96 16.78
C ASP A 120 53.53 -12.23 15.37
#